data_AF-A0A3D0U259-F1
#
_entry.id   AF-A0A3D0U259-F1
#
_cell.length_a   1.000
_cell.length_b   1.000
_cell.length_c   1.000
_cell.angle_alpha   90.00
_cell.angle_beta   90.00
_cell.angle_gamma   90.00
#
_symmetry.space_group_name_H-M   'P 1'
#
loop_
_entity.id
_entity.type
_entity.pdbx_description
1 polymer ?
#
loop_
_entity_poly.entity_id
_entity_poly.type
_entity_poly.pdbx_seq_one_letter_code
_entity_poly.pdbx_strand_id
1 'polypeptide(L)'
;MLHACVGMDQNLILLGITSSLLIVFGAVGTLFRYRTNEILYLADWFVAALVGYGGFAMLTFIGYLAANPDARLLVSEHSTLAWIYPVLCCLVIVGTWLSIWAFNPADKLNPLNQHWAIVPPLMRYQIVAVAMLVIGLVSYWLYARSYGGFSQLLAQAAGIRAGLVDVGDNPYTFLKRFGGFVFFSVLIFSGIILTKSKGALHSVLSWSGFSISFAVSLFILYSWEGRLGLVMFLLIVPLGYLLHKSGPSLKTLRRSLLLVIIPAIVLPASSAIWGKSSNLENVGAFFVKELSYPVVSLTRAHETNSLRYMKDILAAPAYLFPTRVWQGILGLDTATD
;
A
#
# COMPACT_ATOMS: atom_id res chain seq x y z
N MET A 1 -17.24 26.14 -3.37
CA MET A 1 -16.29 25.75 -2.29
C MET A 1 -16.30 26.73 -1.11
N LEU A 2 -16.30 28.05 -1.32
CA LEU A 2 -16.27 29.03 -0.22
C LEU A 2 -17.55 29.12 0.66
N HIS A 3 -18.71 28.70 0.16
CA HIS A 3 -19.96 28.70 0.94
C HIS A 3 -20.17 27.48 1.86
N ALA A 4 -19.29 26.47 1.82
CA ALA A 4 -19.39 25.27 2.66
C ALA A 4 -18.59 25.37 3.98
N CYS A 5 -17.82 26.45 4.18
CA CYS A 5 -16.93 26.62 5.34
C CYS A 5 -17.62 27.22 6.58
N VAL A 6 -18.88 27.64 6.50
CA VAL A 6 -19.58 28.25 7.63
C VAL A 6 -19.95 27.14 8.62
N GLY A 7 -19.08 26.95 9.62
CA GLY A 7 -19.25 26.00 10.71
C GLY A 7 -18.24 24.86 10.74
N MET A 8 -17.20 24.82 9.90
CA MET A 8 -16.14 23.78 9.95
C MET A 8 -15.16 24.00 11.12
N ASP A 9 -14.78 22.93 11.82
CA ASP A 9 -13.74 22.96 12.85
C ASP A 9 -12.42 23.46 12.28
N GLN A 10 -11.71 24.30 13.04
CA GLN A 10 -10.41 24.85 12.65
C GLN A 10 -9.41 23.74 12.24
N ASN A 11 -9.49 22.57 12.88
CA ASN A 11 -8.66 21.41 12.57
C ASN A 11 -8.95 20.80 11.19
N LEU A 12 -10.22 20.76 10.75
CA LEU A 12 -10.59 20.27 9.41
C LEU A 12 -10.11 21.23 8.31
N ILE A 13 -10.14 22.54 8.59
CA ILE A 13 -9.61 23.56 7.68
C ILE A 13 -8.09 23.40 7.56
N LEU A 14 -7.38 23.26 8.68
CA LEU A 14 -5.92 23.04 8.69
C LEU A 14 -5.53 21.75 7.96
N LEU A 15 -6.31 20.69 8.14
CA LEU A 15 -6.15 19.42 7.44
C LEU A 15 -6.32 19.56 5.92
N GLY A 16 -7.30 20.35 5.50
CA GLY A 16 -7.53 20.65 4.08
C GLY A 16 -6.41 21.46 3.46
N ILE A 17 -5.91 22.45 4.19
CA ILE A 17 -4.77 23.29 3.77
C ILE A 17 -3.52 22.42 3.62
N THR A 18 -3.16 21.66 4.66
CA THR A 18 -1.97 20.79 4.64
C THR A 18 -2.03 19.72 3.55
N SER A 19 -3.18 19.09 3.34
CA SER A 19 -3.39 18.12 2.24
C SER A 19 -3.28 18.78 0.87
N SER A 20 -3.80 19.99 0.70
CA SER A 20 -3.68 20.75 -0.55
C SER A 20 -2.23 21.15 -0.83
N LEU A 21 -1.51 21.59 0.19
CA LEU A 21 -0.08 21.91 0.09
C LEU A 21 0.74 20.68 -0.30
N LEU A 22 0.46 19.51 0.27
CA LEU A 22 1.09 18.24 -0.11
C LEU A 22 0.92 17.97 -1.62
N ILE A 23 -0.31 18.14 -2.14
CA ILE A 23 -0.59 17.92 -3.57
C ILE A 23 0.22 18.85 -4.44
N VAL A 24 0.14 20.16 -4.15
CA VAL A 24 0.84 21.17 -4.95
C VAL A 24 2.34 20.94 -4.89
N PHE A 25 2.89 20.76 -3.69
CA PHE A 25 4.31 20.57 -3.47
C PHE A 25 4.81 19.32 -4.19
N GLY A 26 4.20 18.16 -3.96
CA GLY A 26 4.62 16.91 -4.58
C GLY A 26 4.44 16.91 -6.10
N ALA A 27 3.36 17.49 -6.64
CA ALA A 27 3.15 17.58 -8.08
C ALA A 27 4.17 18.51 -8.75
N VAL A 28 4.40 19.71 -8.19
CA VAL A 28 5.37 20.68 -8.72
C VAL A 28 6.78 20.12 -8.66
N GLY A 29 7.18 19.48 -7.56
CA GLY A 29 8.51 18.88 -7.44
C GLY A 29 8.72 17.72 -8.41
N THR A 30 7.71 16.88 -8.62
CA THR A 30 7.77 15.78 -9.60
C THR A 30 7.85 16.32 -11.04
N LEU A 31 7.06 17.35 -11.37
CA LEU A 31 7.09 18.00 -12.69
C LEU A 31 8.41 18.71 -12.95
N PHE A 32 8.95 19.41 -11.97
CA PHE A 32 10.26 20.05 -12.05
C PHE A 32 11.34 19.00 -12.36
N ARG A 33 11.36 17.90 -11.60
CA ARG A 33 12.34 16.82 -11.81
C ARG A 33 12.17 16.10 -13.14
N TYR A 34 10.95 15.91 -13.62
CA TYR A 34 10.69 15.39 -14.96
C TYR A 34 11.26 16.32 -16.03
N ARG A 35 11.06 17.65 -15.89
CA ARG A 35 11.62 18.63 -16.83
C ARG A 35 13.15 18.70 -16.78
N THR A 36 13.76 18.52 -15.61
CA THR A 36 15.22 18.58 -15.46
C THR A 36 15.92 17.31 -15.95
N ASN A 37 15.36 16.14 -15.67
CA ASN A 37 16.03 14.86 -15.90
C ASN A 37 15.50 14.08 -17.11
N GLU A 38 14.36 14.48 -17.68
CA GLU A 38 13.60 13.78 -18.73
C GLU A 38 13.17 12.34 -18.39
N ILE A 39 13.52 11.87 -17.19
CA ILE A 39 13.27 10.52 -16.67
C ILE A 39 12.64 10.63 -15.28
N LEU A 40 11.60 9.83 -15.04
CA LEU A 40 11.00 9.64 -13.72
C LEU A 40 11.62 8.42 -13.04
N TYR A 41 12.18 8.61 -11.85
CA TYR A 41 12.72 7.54 -11.04
C TYR A 41 11.61 6.86 -10.22
N LEU A 42 11.88 5.68 -9.65
CA LEU A 42 10.95 4.99 -8.75
C LEU A 42 10.51 5.90 -7.58
N ALA A 43 11.42 6.75 -7.09
CA ALA A 43 11.12 7.69 -6.04
C ALA A 43 10.10 8.77 -6.46
N ASP A 44 10.07 9.17 -7.74
CA ASP A 44 9.05 10.09 -8.27
C ASP A 44 7.67 9.45 -8.29
N TRP A 45 7.61 8.16 -8.64
CA TRP A 45 6.37 7.38 -8.55
C TRP A 45 5.90 7.19 -7.12
N PHE A 46 6.83 7.00 -6.18
CA PHE A 46 6.53 6.95 -4.75
C PHE A 46 5.95 8.28 -4.24
N VAL A 47 6.54 9.41 -4.63
CA VAL A 47 6.03 10.73 -4.31
C VAL A 47 4.65 10.97 -4.92
N ALA A 48 4.43 10.58 -6.18
CA ALA A 48 3.12 10.67 -6.81
C ALA A 48 2.05 9.84 -6.09
N ALA A 49 2.41 8.65 -5.59
CA ALA A 49 1.52 7.82 -4.78
C ALA A 49 1.18 8.49 -3.43
N LEU A 50 2.16 9.10 -2.76
CA LEU A 50 1.96 9.87 -1.53
C LEU A 50 1.07 11.11 -1.76
N VAL A 51 1.23 11.81 -2.88
CA VAL A 51 0.35 12.92 -3.27
C VAL A 51 -1.09 12.45 -3.50
N GLY A 52 -1.25 11.32 -4.20
CA GLY A 52 -2.57 10.74 -4.45
C GLY A 52 -3.28 10.33 -3.16
N TYR A 53 -2.59 9.61 -2.28
CA TYR A 53 -3.17 9.02 -1.08
C TYR A 53 -3.17 9.96 0.14
N GLY A 54 -2.06 10.66 0.42
CA GLY A 54 -1.96 11.62 1.51
C GLY A 54 -2.62 12.97 1.21
N GLY A 55 -2.82 13.30 -0.08
CA GLY A 55 -3.36 14.57 -0.54
C GLY A 55 -4.77 14.44 -1.06
N PHE A 56 -4.92 13.91 -2.29
CA PHE A 56 -6.22 13.85 -2.98
C PHE A 56 -7.27 13.06 -2.21
N ALA A 57 -6.93 11.85 -1.75
CA ALA A 57 -7.85 11.04 -0.95
C ALA A 57 -8.24 11.75 0.36
N MET A 58 -7.31 12.48 0.99
CA MET A 58 -7.60 13.21 2.22
C MET A 58 -8.55 14.39 1.99
N LEU A 59 -8.41 15.11 0.87
CA LEU A 59 -9.37 16.15 0.48
C LEU A 59 -10.76 15.58 0.21
N THR A 60 -10.85 14.40 -0.43
CA THR A 60 -12.16 13.74 -0.62
C THR A 60 -12.81 13.32 0.70
N PHE A 61 -12.00 12.89 1.68
CA PHE A 61 -12.47 12.57 3.02
C PHE A 61 -13.02 13.81 3.75
N ILE A 62 -12.31 14.94 3.69
CA ILE A 62 -12.79 16.20 4.26
C ILE A 62 -14.10 16.65 3.59
N GLY A 63 -14.19 16.54 2.27
CA GLY A 63 -15.41 16.86 1.53
C GLY A 63 -16.61 16.00 1.97
N TYR A 64 -16.37 14.72 2.27
CA TYR A 64 -17.39 13.84 2.82
C TYR A 64 -17.83 14.23 4.23
N LEU A 65 -16.88 14.55 5.13
CA LEU A 65 -17.20 15.02 6.48
C LEU A 65 -17.98 16.33 6.46
N ALA A 66 -17.65 17.23 5.53
CA ALA A 66 -18.39 18.48 5.34
C ALA A 66 -19.85 18.23 4.89
N ALA A 67 -20.09 17.17 4.12
CA ALA A 67 -21.42 16.81 3.62
C ALA A 67 -22.25 15.94 4.59
N ASN A 68 -21.64 15.36 5.63
CA ASN A 68 -22.29 14.41 6.56
C ASN A 68 -22.08 14.83 8.03
N PRO A 69 -23.03 15.58 8.63
CA PRO A 69 -22.91 16.11 9.99
C PRO A 69 -22.70 15.04 11.07
N ASP A 70 -23.34 13.88 10.95
CA ASP A 70 -23.22 12.79 11.92
C ASP A 70 -21.81 12.15 11.90
N ALA A 71 -21.26 11.96 10.70
CA ALA A 71 -19.89 11.48 10.53
C ALA A 71 -18.86 12.51 11.01
N ARG A 72 -19.20 13.79 10.90
CA ARG A 72 -18.38 14.90 11.36
C ARG A 72 -18.26 14.92 12.88
N LEU A 73 -19.35 14.71 13.61
CA LEU A 73 -19.34 14.62 15.08
C LEU A 73 -18.39 13.53 15.58
N LEU A 74 -18.36 12.36 14.93
CA LEU A 74 -17.48 11.25 15.28
C LEU A 74 -15.97 11.60 15.13
N VAL A 75 -15.65 12.48 14.18
CA VAL A 75 -14.26 12.86 13.84
C VAL A 75 -13.84 14.17 14.53
N SER A 76 -14.76 15.09 14.82
CA SER A 76 -14.47 16.34 15.54
C SER A 76 -14.01 16.05 16.98
N GLU A 77 -14.60 15.01 17.59
CA GLU A 77 -14.10 14.16 18.68
C GLU A 77 -12.57 14.14 18.84
N HIS A 78 -11.91 13.87 17.70
CA HIS A 78 -10.55 13.34 17.64
C HIS A 78 -9.66 14.10 16.64
N SER A 79 -10.05 15.33 16.28
CA SER A 79 -9.51 16.09 15.15
C SER A 79 -8.11 16.69 15.34
N THR A 80 -7.59 16.71 16.57
CA THR A 80 -6.33 17.40 16.92
C THR A 80 -5.08 16.75 16.35
N LEU A 81 -5.13 15.48 15.92
CA LEU A 81 -3.97 14.75 15.38
C LEU A 81 -4.08 14.45 13.88
N ALA A 82 -5.24 14.70 13.26
CA ALA A 82 -5.47 14.33 11.86
C ALA A 82 -4.51 15.04 10.88
N TRP A 83 -4.08 16.27 11.21
CA TRP A 83 -3.16 17.07 10.39
C TRP A 83 -1.72 16.57 10.41
N ILE A 84 -1.35 15.72 11.38
CA ILE A 84 0.00 15.13 11.45
C ILE A 84 0.25 14.22 10.24
N TYR A 85 -0.78 13.52 9.76
CA TYR A 85 -0.64 12.59 8.64
C TYR A 85 -0.12 13.25 7.35
N PRO A 86 -0.75 14.31 6.79
CA PRO A 86 -0.20 15.00 5.61
C PRO A 86 1.14 15.68 5.89
N VAL A 87 1.41 16.13 7.13
CA VAL A 87 2.73 16.67 7.50
C VAL A 87 3.82 15.60 7.44
N LEU A 88 3.56 14.39 7.94
CA LEU A 88 4.48 13.26 7.82
C LEU A 88 4.69 12.88 6.35
N CYS A 89 3.63 12.90 5.53
CA CYS A 89 3.77 12.71 4.08
C CYS A 89 4.68 13.78 3.46
N CYS A 90 4.54 15.06 3.83
CA CYS A 90 5.43 16.13 3.37
C CYS A 90 6.88 15.85 3.77
N LEU A 91 7.14 15.46 5.03
CA LEU A 91 8.48 15.13 5.50
C LEU A 91 9.09 13.95 4.74
N VAL A 92 8.29 12.93 4.43
CA VAL A 92 8.74 11.79 3.62
C VAL A 92 9.07 12.22 2.19
N ILE A 93 8.26 13.09 1.58
CA ILE A 93 8.55 13.63 0.23
C ILE A 93 9.86 14.43 0.25
N VAL A 94 10.03 15.34 1.22
CA VAL A 94 11.26 16.13 1.39
C VAL A 94 12.46 15.23 1.62
N GLY A 95 12.37 14.26 2.54
CA GLY A 95 13.44 13.30 2.81
C GLY A 95 13.79 12.47 1.58
N THR A 96 12.79 12.05 0.81
CA THR A 96 12.99 11.32 -0.45
C THR A 96 13.75 12.18 -1.46
N TRP A 97 13.38 13.44 -1.65
CA TRP A 97 14.08 14.33 -2.57
C TRP A 97 15.48 14.72 -2.08
N LEU A 98 15.66 14.98 -0.78
CA LEU A 98 16.97 15.22 -0.19
C LEU A 98 17.88 14.01 -0.37
N SER A 99 17.35 12.79 -0.21
CA SER A 99 18.12 11.57 -0.46
C SER A 99 18.56 11.47 -1.93
N ILE A 100 17.68 11.79 -2.88
CA ILE A 100 18.03 11.77 -4.30
C ILE A 100 19.07 12.84 -4.61
N TRP A 101 18.93 14.04 -4.05
CA TRP A 101 19.91 15.11 -4.21
C TRP A 101 21.28 14.73 -3.59
N ALA A 102 21.29 14.15 -2.39
CA ALA A 102 22.50 13.74 -1.69
C ALA A 102 23.19 12.53 -2.33
N PHE A 103 22.42 11.60 -2.89
CA PHE A 103 22.92 10.37 -3.53
C PHE A 103 22.88 10.44 -5.06
N ASN A 104 22.87 11.65 -5.62
CA ASN A 104 22.56 11.98 -7.02
C ASN A 104 23.03 10.91 -8.01
N PRO A 105 22.12 10.08 -8.56
CA PRO A 105 22.51 9.03 -9.51
C PRO A 105 22.96 9.61 -10.85
N ALA A 106 22.64 10.87 -11.15
CA ALA A 106 22.94 11.53 -12.42
C ALA A 106 24.45 11.59 -12.73
N ASP A 107 25.31 11.72 -11.72
CA ASP A 107 26.77 11.71 -11.93
C ASP A 107 27.36 10.30 -12.15
N LYS A 108 26.57 9.24 -11.92
CA LYS A 108 27.01 7.83 -12.05
C LYS A 108 26.26 7.02 -13.10
N LEU A 109 25.10 7.49 -13.56
CA LEU A 109 24.28 6.82 -14.57
C LEU A 109 24.22 7.70 -15.81
N ASN A 110 25.31 7.73 -16.56
CA ASN A 110 25.33 8.25 -17.92
C ASN A 110 24.61 7.22 -18.83
N PRO A 111 23.31 7.38 -19.14
CA PRO A 111 22.48 6.28 -19.65
C PRO A 111 22.80 5.92 -21.11
N LEU A 112 23.53 6.81 -21.81
CA LEU A 112 23.85 6.66 -23.22
C LEU A 112 25.20 5.98 -23.48
N ASN A 113 26.08 5.89 -22.47
CA ASN A 113 27.41 5.28 -22.62
C ASN A 113 27.55 3.90 -21.97
N GLN A 114 26.59 3.46 -21.16
CA GLN A 114 26.52 2.07 -20.72
C GLN A 114 25.90 1.24 -21.85
N HIS A 115 26.75 0.81 -22.76
CA HIS A 115 26.53 -0.33 -23.64
C HIS A 115 25.79 -1.44 -22.88
N TRP A 116 24.47 -1.54 -23.04
CA TRP A 116 23.69 -2.78 -22.83
C TRP A 116 24.27 -3.68 -21.73
N ALA A 117 24.35 -3.13 -20.53
CA ALA A 117 24.90 -3.75 -19.34
C ALA A 117 24.31 -5.17 -19.20
N ILE A 118 25.19 -6.17 -19.37
CA ILE A 118 25.02 -7.61 -19.13
C ILE A 118 23.61 -7.94 -18.62
N VAL A 119 22.67 -8.24 -19.53
CA VAL A 119 21.35 -8.72 -19.14
C VAL A 119 21.59 -9.95 -18.26
N PRO A 120 21.28 -9.90 -16.94
CA PRO A 120 21.49 -11.05 -16.09
C PRO A 120 20.71 -12.21 -16.72
N PRO A 121 21.27 -13.43 -16.80
CA PRO A 121 20.58 -14.53 -17.43
C PRO A 121 19.21 -14.69 -16.77
N LEU A 122 18.17 -14.87 -17.59
CA LEU A 122 16.76 -15.00 -17.17
C LEU A 122 16.58 -15.94 -15.95
N MET A 123 17.45 -16.95 -15.86
CA MET A 123 17.59 -17.89 -14.77
C MET A 123 17.79 -17.24 -13.39
N ARG A 124 18.56 -16.16 -13.27
CA ARG A 124 18.79 -15.45 -11.99
C ARG A 124 17.50 -14.81 -11.47
N TYR A 125 16.72 -14.18 -12.35
CA TYR A 125 15.43 -13.60 -11.97
C TYR A 125 14.41 -14.68 -11.58
N GLN A 126 14.42 -15.82 -12.28
CA GLN A 126 13.58 -16.97 -11.91
C GLN A 126 13.95 -17.53 -10.54
N ILE A 127 15.24 -17.68 -10.22
CA ILE A 127 15.68 -18.14 -8.90
C ILE A 127 15.20 -17.17 -7.81
N VAL A 128 15.36 -15.86 -8.02
CA VAL A 128 14.88 -14.85 -7.06
C VAL A 128 13.36 -14.92 -6.89
N ALA A 129 12.60 -15.05 -7.99
CA ALA A 129 11.14 -15.17 -7.94
C ALA A 129 10.68 -16.42 -7.17
N VAL A 130 11.33 -17.57 -7.41
CA VAL A 130 11.06 -18.82 -6.69
C VAL A 130 11.43 -18.70 -5.21
N ALA A 131 12.61 -18.12 -4.90
CA ALA A 131 13.03 -17.91 -3.51
C ALA A 131 12.03 -17.02 -2.76
N MET A 132 11.58 -15.92 -3.37
CA MET A 132 10.55 -15.04 -2.80
C MET A 132 9.22 -15.78 -2.59
N LEU A 133 8.80 -16.61 -3.55
CA LEU A 133 7.59 -17.43 -3.41
C LEU A 133 7.71 -18.41 -2.24
N VAL A 134 8.82 -19.14 -2.15
CA VAL A 134 9.04 -20.14 -1.09
C VAL A 134 9.12 -19.48 0.28
N ILE A 135 9.93 -18.42 0.42
CA ILE A 135 10.07 -17.69 1.69
C ILE A 135 8.72 -17.11 2.10
N GLY A 136 8.00 -16.47 1.19
CA GLY A 136 6.69 -15.89 1.46
C GLY A 136 5.66 -16.94 1.87
N LEU A 137 5.60 -18.05 1.13
CA LEU A 137 4.66 -19.14 1.40
C LEU A 137 4.95 -19.83 2.74
N VAL A 138 6.21 -20.18 3.01
CA VAL A 138 6.61 -20.85 4.26
C VAL A 138 6.38 -19.91 5.46
N SER A 139 6.75 -18.64 5.34
CA SER A 139 6.52 -17.65 6.39
C SER A 139 5.02 -17.49 6.69
N TYR A 140 4.21 -17.37 5.64
CA TYR A 140 2.77 -17.21 5.79
C TYR A 140 2.07 -18.48 6.29
N TRP A 141 2.57 -19.65 5.91
CA TRP A 141 2.09 -20.93 6.42
C TRP A 141 2.41 -21.11 7.90
N LEU A 142 3.63 -20.78 8.36
CA LEU A 142 4.00 -20.81 9.77
C LEU A 142 3.13 -19.85 10.59
N TYR A 143 2.88 -18.65 10.06
CA TYR A 143 1.94 -17.70 10.64
C TYR A 143 0.51 -18.24 10.67
N ALA A 144 0.00 -18.86 9.61
CA ALA A 144 -1.37 -19.38 9.59
C ALA A 144 -1.54 -20.61 10.50
N ARG A 145 -0.48 -21.42 10.66
CA ARG A 145 -0.50 -22.65 11.48
C ARG A 145 -0.81 -22.38 12.94
N SER A 146 -0.35 -21.26 13.50
CA SER A 146 -0.65 -20.90 14.90
C SER A 146 -2.12 -20.52 15.11
N TYR A 147 -2.81 -20.04 14.08
CA TYR A 147 -4.26 -19.80 14.09
C TYR A 147 -5.07 -21.05 13.69
N GLY A 148 -4.46 -22.24 13.70
CA GLY A 148 -5.08 -23.51 13.32
C GLY A 148 -5.24 -23.71 11.82
N GLY A 149 -4.44 -23.02 11.02
CA GLY A 149 -4.31 -23.19 9.57
C GLY A 149 -5.03 -22.12 8.75
N PHE A 150 -4.92 -22.23 7.42
CA PHE A 150 -5.40 -21.21 6.49
C PHE A 150 -6.91 -20.94 6.56
N SER A 151 -7.74 -21.97 6.75
CA SER A 151 -9.19 -21.81 6.84
C SER A 151 -9.63 -21.11 8.14
N GLN A 152 -9.03 -21.50 9.26
CA GLN A 152 -9.33 -20.89 10.56
C GLN A 152 -8.80 -19.45 10.65
N LEU A 153 -7.61 -19.19 10.10
CA LEU A 153 -7.09 -17.83 9.93
C LEU A 153 -8.09 -16.94 9.16
N LEU A 154 -8.73 -17.47 8.12
CA LEU A 154 -9.69 -16.73 7.31
C LEU A 154 -11.00 -16.45 8.07
N ALA A 155 -11.50 -17.44 8.81
CA ALA A 155 -12.68 -17.29 9.64
C ALA A 155 -12.47 -16.25 10.77
N GLN A 156 -11.25 -16.17 11.29
CA GLN A 156 -10.90 -15.28 12.40
C GLN A 156 -10.27 -13.95 11.96
N ALA A 157 -10.07 -13.72 10.65
CA ALA A 157 -9.33 -12.56 10.13
C ALA A 157 -9.87 -11.21 10.64
N ALA A 158 -11.21 -11.06 10.67
CA ALA A 158 -11.86 -9.88 11.21
C ALA A 158 -11.61 -9.69 12.71
N GLY A 159 -11.66 -10.78 13.48
CA GLY A 159 -11.40 -10.79 14.92
C GLY A 159 -9.95 -10.50 15.28
N ILE A 160 -9.00 -11.06 14.52
CA ILE A 160 -7.55 -10.80 14.67
C ILE A 160 -7.25 -9.32 14.40
N ARG A 161 -7.87 -8.72 13.38
CA ARG A 161 -7.68 -7.29 13.08
C ARG A 161 -8.32 -6.38 14.13
N ALA A 162 -9.44 -6.81 14.70
CA ALA A 162 -10.12 -6.06 15.75
C ALA A 162 -9.45 -6.18 17.13
N GLY A 163 -8.38 -7.00 17.26
CA GLY A 163 -7.75 -7.29 18.56
C GLY A 163 -8.67 -8.09 19.50
N LEU A 164 -9.75 -8.68 18.97
CA LEU A 164 -10.74 -9.43 19.76
C LEU A 164 -10.38 -10.91 19.90
N VAL A 165 -9.49 -11.39 19.03
CA VAL A 165 -9.04 -12.78 18.99
C VAL A 165 -7.60 -12.81 19.43
N ASP A 166 -7.42 -13.01 20.73
CA ASP A 166 -6.13 -13.14 21.38
C ASP A 166 -5.70 -14.61 21.32
N VAL A 167 -5.25 -15.06 20.14
CA VAL A 167 -4.55 -16.35 20.04
C VAL A 167 -3.17 -16.12 20.65
N GLY A 168 -3.08 -16.33 21.96
CA GLY A 168 -1.98 -15.88 22.81
C GLY A 168 -0.59 -16.04 22.20
N ASP A 169 0.30 -15.07 22.49
CA ASP A 169 1.73 -15.01 22.17
C ASP A 169 2.18 -15.86 20.98
N ASN A 170 1.55 -15.66 19.81
CA ASN A 170 1.98 -16.33 18.60
C ASN A 170 3.43 -15.91 18.29
N PRO A 171 4.42 -16.82 18.37
CA PRO A 171 5.82 -16.46 18.18
C PRO A 171 6.13 -16.10 16.72
N TYR A 172 5.22 -16.41 15.79
CA TYR A 172 5.36 -16.23 14.35
C TYR A 172 4.60 -15.01 13.82
N THR A 173 4.07 -14.12 14.67
CA THR A 173 3.35 -12.92 14.22
C THR A 173 4.21 -12.03 13.30
N PHE A 174 5.52 -11.95 13.57
CA PHE A 174 6.47 -11.22 12.71
C PHE A 174 6.54 -11.78 11.27
N LEU A 175 6.30 -13.10 11.08
CA LEU A 175 6.33 -13.76 9.78
C LEU A 175 5.19 -13.31 8.84
N LYS A 176 4.11 -12.74 9.40
CA LYS A 176 2.98 -12.22 8.63
C LYS A 176 3.44 -11.30 7.50
N ARG A 177 4.34 -10.35 7.79
CA ARG A 177 4.80 -9.32 6.83
C ARG A 177 5.60 -9.93 5.67
N PHE A 178 6.33 -11.01 5.92
CA PHE A 178 7.11 -11.71 4.90
C PHE A 178 6.24 -12.44 3.86
N GLY A 179 4.95 -12.65 4.14
CA GLY A 179 3.97 -13.06 3.13
C GLY A 179 3.91 -12.12 1.93
N GLY A 180 4.30 -10.85 2.09
CA GLY A 180 4.40 -9.88 0.99
C GLY A 180 5.39 -10.25 -0.11
N PHE A 181 6.37 -11.14 0.14
CA PHE A 181 7.28 -11.62 -0.90
C PHE A 181 6.56 -12.37 -2.03
N VAL A 182 5.41 -12.98 -1.75
CA VAL A 182 4.61 -13.64 -2.78
C VAL A 182 4.12 -12.62 -3.82
N PHE A 183 3.81 -11.38 -3.42
CA PHE A 183 3.40 -10.32 -4.35
C PHE A 183 4.54 -9.93 -5.30
N PHE A 184 5.77 -9.81 -4.78
CA PHE A 184 6.95 -9.53 -5.61
C PHE A 184 7.25 -10.67 -6.58
N SER A 185 7.06 -11.92 -6.15
CA SER A 185 7.21 -13.09 -7.02
C SER A 185 6.28 -13.01 -8.25
N VAL A 186 5.02 -12.62 -8.06
CA VAL A 186 4.06 -12.41 -9.17
C VAL A 186 4.57 -11.37 -10.16
N LEU A 187 5.08 -10.24 -9.66
CA LEU A 187 5.61 -9.18 -10.51
C LEU A 187 6.80 -9.65 -11.34
N ILE A 188 7.76 -10.35 -10.72
CA ILE A 188 8.95 -10.85 -11.41
C ILE A 188 8.57 -11.90 -12.46
N PHE A 189 7.72 -12.87 -12.12
CA PHE A 189 7.24 -13.86 -13.10
C PHE A 189 6.47 -13.21 -14.24
N SER A 190 5.62 -12.22 -13.96
CA SER A 190 4.90 -11.48 -15.00
C SER A 190 5.89 -10.76 -15.95
N GLY A 191 6.94 -10.13 -15.42
CA GLY A 191 7.98 -9.50 -16.23
C GLY A 191 8.75 -10.48 -17.13
N ILE A 192 9.05 -11.68 -16.61
CA ILE A 192 9.69 -12.76 -17.37
C ILE A 192 8.77 -13.25 -18.50
N ILE A 193 7.47 -13.42 -18.23
CA ILE A 193 6.47 -13.82 -19.23
C ILE A 193 6.36 -12.77 -20.35
N LEU A 194 6.33 -11.48 -20.01
CA LEU A 194 6.27 -10.37 -20.98
C LEU A 194 7.49 -10.33 -21.90
N THR A 195 8.67 -10.62 -21.37
CA THR A 195 9.95 -10.54 -22.09
C THR A 195 10.18 -11.72 -23.06
N LYS A 196 9.25 -12.70 -23.11
CA LYS A 196 9.33 -13.93 -23.92
C LYS A 196 10.62 -14.73 -23.69
N SER A 197 10.57 -15.66 -22.75
CA SER A 197 11.61 -16.68 -22.56
C SER A 197 11.79 -17.56 -23.81
N LYS A 198 13.03 -17.77 -24.28
CA LYS A 198 13.35 -18.60 -25.46
C LYS A 198 13.40 -20.12 -25.18
N GLY A 199 12.86 -20.62 -24.07
CA GLY A 199 12.87 -22.06 -23.74
C GLY A 199 11.56 -22.55 -23.14
N ALA A 200 11.08 -23.71 -23.61
CA ALA A 200 9.81 -24.31 -23.17
C ALA A 200 9.78 -24.56 -21.65
N LEU A 201 10.85 -25.11 -21.07
CA LEU A 201 10.95 -25.37 -19.64
C LEU A 201 10.87 -24.08 -18.80
N HIS A 202 11.61 -23.04 -19.20
CA HIS A 202 11.58 -21.74 -18.53
C HIS A 202 10.22 -21.06 -18.68
N SER A 203 9.52 -21.27 -19.79
CA SER A 203 8.16 -20.76 -20.01
C SER A 203 7.17 -21.44 -19.06
N VAL A 204 7.20 -22.79 -18.96
CA VAL A 204 6.33 -23.56 -18.07
C VAL A 204 6.57 -23.19 -16.60
N LEU A 205 7.84 -23.09 -16.18
CA LEU A 205 8.16 -22.66 -14.80
C LEU A 205 7.67 -21.25 -14.51
N SER A 206 7.79 -20.32 -15.46
CA SER A 206 7.35 -18.94 -15.25
C SER A 206 5.83 -18.83 -15.15
N TRP A 207 5.10 -19.56 -16.00
CA TRP A 207 3.63 -19.60 -15.96
C TRP A 207 3.11 -20.28 -14.70
N SER A 208 3.67 -21.44 -14.34
CA SER A 208 3.27 -22.14 -13.10
C SER A 208 3.62 -21.32 -11.86
N GLY A 209 4.82 -20.75 -11.80
CA GLY A 209 5.24 -19.84 -10.73
C GLY A 209 4.33 -18.62 -10.63
N PHE A 210 3.97 -18.00 -11.75
CA PHE A 210 2.99 -16.91 -11.80
C PHE A 210 1.62 -17.35 -11.25
N SER A 211 1.07 -18.46 -11.73
CA SER A 211 -0.26 -18.92 -11.30
C SER A 211 -0.31 -19.25 -9.81
N ILE A 212 0.70 -19.95 -9.29
CA ILE A 212 0.78 -20.31 -7.87
C ILE A 212 0.94 -19.05 -7.02
N SER A 213 1.91 -18.20 -7.35
CA SER A 213 2.15 -16.96 -6.60
C SER A 213 0.95 -16.01 -6.66
N PHE A 214 0.26 -15.93 -7.79
CA PHE A 214 -0.94 -15.12 -7.95
C PHE A 214 -2.09 -15.65 -7.08
N ALA A 215 -2.37 -16.95 -7.09
CA ALA A 215 -3.40 -17.56 -6.26
C ALA A 215 -3.11 -17.37 -4.75
N VAL A 216 -1.88 -17.61 -4.33
CA VAL A 216 -1.45 -17.38 -2.94
C VAL A 216 -1.55 -15.90 -2.57
N SER A 217 -1.20 -14.99 -3.48
CA SER A 217 -1.32 -13.54 -3.25
C SER A 217 -2.77 -13.13 -3.00
N LEU A 218 -3.73 -13.67 -3.77
CA LEU A 218 -5.16 -13.41 -3.55
C LEU A 218 -5.60 -13.88 -2.17
N PHE A 219 -5.15 -15.07 -1.74
CA PHE A 219 -5.44 -15.59 -0.41
C PHE A 219 -4.88 -14.69 0.69
N ILE A 220 -3.61 -14.29 0.59
CA ILE A 220 -2.97 -13.40 1.58
C ILE A 220 -3.70 -12.06 1.64
N LEU A 221 -3.93 -11.40 0.50
CA LEU A 221 -4.62 -10.11 0.44
C LEU A 221 -6.04 -10.18 0.99
N TYR A 222 -6.75 -11.27 0.70
CA TYR A 222 -8.08 -11.52 1.24
C TYR A 222 -8.05 -11.70 2.77
N SER A 223 -7.10 -12.47 3.29
CA SER A 223 -6.92 -12.66 4.74
C SER A 223 -6.45 -11.39 5.47
N TRP A 224 -5.82 -10.44 4.77
CA TRP A 224 -5.48 -9.13 5.31
C TRP A 224 -6.65 -8.15 5.25
N GLU A 225 -7.82 -8.57 4.74
CA GLU A 225 -9.02 -7.76 4.52
C GLU A 225 -8.77 -6.46 3.75
N GLY A 226 -7.70 -6.40 2.96
CA GLY A 226 -7.35 -5.23 2.17
C GLY A 226 -8.09 -5.23 0.85
N ARG A 227 -9.37 -4.85 0.82
CA ARG A 227 -10.19 -4.81 -0.42
C ARG A 227 -9.55 -3.92 -1.48
N LEU A 228 -9.09 -2.74 -1.06
CA LEU A 228 -8.37 -1.82 -1.92
C LEU A 228 -7.01 -2.38 -2.34
N GLY A 229 -6.27 -3.00 -1.41
CA GLY A 229 -4.99 -3.68 -1.71
C GLY A 229 -5.14 -4.82 -2.72
N LEU A 230 -6.21 -5.61 -2.61
CA LEU A 230 -6.55 -6.70 -3.54
C LEU A 230 -6.84 -6.16 -4.95
N VAL A 231 -7.61 -5.08 -5.06
CA VAL A 231 -7.86 -4.45 -6.36
C VAL A 231 -6.61 -3.82 -6.96
N MET A 232 -5.82 -3.11 -6.17
CA MET A 232 -4.56 -2.54 -6.63
C MET A 232 -3.62 -3.63 -7.14
N PHE A 233 -3.56 -4.77 -6.44
CA PHE A 233 -2.80 -5.94 -6.87
C PHE A 233 -3.35 -6.57 -8.15
N LEU A 234 -4.68 -6.73 -8.29
CA LEU A 234 -5.29 -7.24 -9.52
C LEU A 234 -5.03 -6.32 -10.72
N LEU A 235 -4.91 -5.02 -10.49
CA LEU A 235 -4.66 -4.02 -11.54
C LEU A 235 -3.20 -3.96 -11.98
N ILE A 236 -2.24 -4.32 -11.13
CA ILE A 236 -0.82 -4.13 -11.43
C ILE A 236 -0.37 -4.95 -12.65
N VAL A 237 -0.87 -6.18 -12.79
CA VAL A 237 -0.53 -7.09 -13.89
C VAL A 237 -1.08 -6.60 -15.25
N PRO A 238 -2.40 -6.32 -15.41
CA PRO A 238 -2.93 -5.81 -16.68
C PRO A 238 -2.41 -4.42 -17.02
N LEU A 239 -2.17 -3.54 -16.03
CA LEU A 239 -1.53 -2.24 -16.26
C LEU A 239 -0.10 -2.41 -16.75
N GLY A 240 0.67 -3.31 -16.13
CA GLY A 240 2.03 -3.66 -16.55
C GLY A 240 2.06 -4.19 -17.99
N TYR A 241 1.15 -5.10 -18.34
CA TYR A 241 1.01 -5.61 -19.71
C TYR A 241 0.65 -4.51 -20.71
N LEU A 242 -0.32 -3.66 -20.38
CA LEU A 242 -0.76 -2.57 -21.25
C LEU A 242 0.37 -1.58 -21.52
N LEU A 243 1.12 -1.22 -20.46
CA LEU A 243 2.27 -0.32 -20.55
C LEU A 243 3.40 -0.94 -21.38
N HIS A 244 3.69 -2.23 -21.18
CA HIS A 244 4.70 -2.95 -21.96
C HIS A 244 4.34 -3.01 -23.46
N LYS A 245 3.07 -3.30 -23.78
CA LYS A 245 2.61 -3.43 -25.18
C LYS A 245 2.47 -2.10 -25.91
N SER A 246 1.96 -1.07 -25.23
CA SER A 246 1.53 0.18 -25.87
C SER A 246 2.48 1.35 -25.62
N GLY A 247 3.46 1.19 -24.71
CA GLY A 247 4.35 2.26 -24.26
C GLY A 247 3.62 3.37 -23.48
N PRO A 248 4.38 4.37 -22.96
CA PRO A 248 3.80 5.55 -22.32
C PRO A 248 3.19 6.48 -23.39
N SER A 249 1.87 6.42 -23.57
CA SER A 249 1.14 7.29 -24.50
C SER A 249 -0.16 7.79 -23.87
N LEU A 250 -0.72 8.89 -24.38
CA LEU A 250 -2.03 9.38 -23.93
C LEU A 250 -3.15 8.33 -24.13
N LYS A 251 -3.04 7.51 -25.18
CA LYS A 251 -3.95 6.39 -25.44
C LYS A 251 -3.82 5.31 -24.35
N THR A 252 -2.58 4.99 -23.94
CA THR A 252 -2.28 4.08 -22.82
C THR A 252 -2.82 4.63 -21.52
N LEU A 253 -2.65 5.93 -21.25
CA LEU A 253 -3.20 6.58 -20.06
C LEU A 253 -4.72 6.45 -19.99
N ARG A 254 -5.43 6.76 -21.09
CA ARG A 254 -6.89 6.62 -21.16
C ARG A 254 -7.36 5.19 -20.90
N ARG A 255 -6.69 4.19 -21.49
CA ARG A 255 -6.99 2.76 -21.26
C ARG A 255 -6.69 2.34 -19.82
N SER A 256 -5.61 2.85 -19.24
CA SER A 256 -5.25 2.61 -17.83
C SER A 256 -6.28 3.19 -16.87
N LEU A 257 -6.80 4.39 -17.16
CA LEU A 257 -7.87 5.01 -16.38
C LEU A 257 -9.14 4.16 -16.39
N LEU A 258 -9.54 3.62 -17.55
CA LEU A 258 -10.69 2.72 -17.63
C LEU A 258 -10.50 1.46 -16.78
N LEU A 259 -9.30 0.87 -16.80
CA LEU A 259 -8.97 -0.29 -15.96
C LEU A 259 -9.09 0.04 -14.47
N VAL A 260 -8.77 1.26 -14.03
CA VAL A 260 -8.90 1.68 -12.62
C VAL A 260 -10.35 1.99 -12.24
N ILE A 261 -11.11 2.61 -13.14
CA ILE A 261 -12.51 3.01 -12.89
C ILE A 261 -13.42 1.79 -12.71
N ILE A 262 -13.21 0.71 -13.48
CA ILE A 262 -14.06 -0.49 -13.41
C ILE A 262 -14.08 -1.11 -12.01
N PRO A 263 -12.94 -1.48 -11.39
CA PRO A 263 -12.92 -1.96 -10.01
C PRO A 263 -13.40 -0.92 -9.02
N ALA A 264 -13.16 0.37 -9.27
CA ALA A 264 -13.64 1.41 -8.38
C ALA A 264 -15.18 1.43 -8.27
N ILE A 265 -15.89 1.11 -9.35
CA ILE A 265 -17.35 1.01 -9.33
C ILE A 265 -17.82 -0.35 -8.79
N VAL A 266 -17.11 -1.43 -9.12
CA VAL A 266 -17.50 -2.80 -8.73
C VAL A 266 -17.27 -3.07 -7.23
N LEU A 267 -16.23 -2.50 -6.63
CA LEU A 267 -15.88 -2.74 -5.23
C LEU A 267 -16.99 -2.37 -4.23
N PRO A 268 -17.57 -1.15 -4.28
CA PRO A 268 -18.71 -0.81 -3.43
C PRO A 268 -19.90 -1.75 -3.65
N ALA A 269 -20.20 -2.16 -4.89
CA ALA A 269 -21.27 -3.11 -5.17
C ALA A 269 -20.99 -4.51 -4.59
N SER A 270 -19.72 -4.91 -4.52
CA SER A 270 -19.30 -6.19 -3.93
C SER A 270 -19.44 -6.24 -2.40
N SER A 271 -19.57 -5.08 -1.71
CA SER A 271 -19.73 -5.06 -0.25
C SER A 271 -21.02 -5.72 0.22
N ALA A 272 -22.09 -5.60 -0.58
CA ALA A 272 -23.38 -6.24 -0.33
C ALA A 272 -23.29 -7.76 -0.55
N ILE A 273 -22.54 -8.21 -1.57
CA ILE A 273 -22.36 -9.63 -1.90
C ILE A 273 -21.54 -10.34 -0.81
N TRP A 274 -20.58 -9.65 -0.20
CA TRP A 274 -19.75 -10.20 0.89
C TRP A 274 -20.38 -10.07 2.28
N GLY A 275 -21.66 -9.70 2.37
CA GLY A 275 -22.45 -9.75 3.61
C GLY A 275 -22.03 -8.74 4.69
N LYS A 276 -21.22 -7.73 4.34
CA LYS A 276 -20.69 -6.74 5.30
C LYS A 276 -21.49 -5.43 5.35
N SER A 277 -22.40 -5.19 4.41
CA SER A 277 -23.36 -4.08 4.47
C SER A 277 -24.76 -4.57 4.06
N SER A 278 -25.78 -4.21 4.83
CA SER A 278 -27.18 -4.52 4.53
C SER A 278 -27.75 -3.67 3.39
N ASN A 279 -27.07 -2.56 3.05
CA ASN A 279 -27.43 -1.65 1.96
C ASN A 279 -26.28 -1.50 0.97
N LEU A 280 -26.61 -1.15 -0.28
CA LEU A 280 -25.66 -0.67 -1.29
C LEU A 280 -24.98 0.60 -0.77
N GLU A 281 -23.72 0.50 -0.35
CA GLU A 281 -22.94 1.67 0.04
C GLU A 281 -22.72 2.57 -1.19
N ASN A 282 -22.95 3.89 -1.06
CA ASN A 282 -22.59 4.85 -2.09
C ASN A 282 -21.07 4.75 -2.35
N VAL A 283 -20.67 4.71 -3.62
CA VAL A 283 -19.26 4.64 -4.07
C VAL A 283 -18.38 5.65 -3.33
N GLY A 284 -18.86 6.89 -3.18
CA GLY A 284 -18.14 7.93 -2.45
C GLY A 284 -17.94 7.59 -0.98
N ALA A 285 -18.99 7.11 -0.30
CA ALA A 285 -18.93 6.73 1.10
C ALA A 285 -18.02 5.52 1.34
N PHE A 286 -18.04 4.53 0.43
CA PHE A 286 -17.14 3.38 0.47
C PHE A 286 -15.67 3.80 0.43
N PHE A 287 -15.28 4.61 -0.55
CA PHE A 287 -13.88 5.03 -0.67
C PHE A 287 -13.45 5.96 0.46
N VAL A 288 -14.33 6.84 0.92
CA VAL A 288 -14.06 7.67 2.11
C VAL A 288 -13.76 6.77 3.31
N LYS A 289 -14.54 5.71 3.55
CA LYS A 289 -14.31 4.77 4.66
C LYS A 289 -12.98 4.01 4.52
N GLU A 290 -12.66 3.54 3.32
CA GLU A 290 -11.41 2.81 3.07
C GLU A 290 -10.17 3.74 3.11
N LEU A 291 -10.28 4.98 2.63
CA LEU A 291 -9.20 5.95 2.58
C LEU A 291 -8.98 6.67 3.91
N SER A 292 -10.01 6.76 4.76
CA SER A 292 -9.91 7.35 6.10
C SER A 292 -9.37 6.38 7.15
N TYR A 293 -9.23 5.10 6.82
CA TYR A 293 -8.76 4.07 7.76
C TYR A 293 -7.45 4.44 8.49
N PRO A 294 -6.39 4.97 7.84
CA PRO A 294 -5.17 5.36 8.55
C PRO A 294 -5.40 6.47 9.58
N VAL A 295 -6.29 7.41 9.27
CA VAL A 295 -6.62 8.55 10.14
C VAL A 295 -7.45 8.06 11.33
N VAL A 296 -8.48 7.26 11.09
CA VAL A 296 -9.32 6.65 12.14
C VAL A 296 -8.50 5.69 13.03
N SER A 297 -7.53 4.98 12.46
CA SER A 297 -6.63 4.13 13.23
C SER A 297 -5.71 4.94 14.13
N LEU A 298 -5.22 6.10 13.66
CA LEU A 298 -4.38 7.00 14.45
C LEU A 298 -5.17 7.62 15.62
N THR A 299 -6.42 8.02 15.39
CA THR A 299 -7.27 8.59 16.43
C THR A 299 -7.62 7.56 17.51
N ARG A 300 -7.98 6.34 17.11
CA ARG A 300 -8.26 5.26 18.07
C ARG A 300 -7.05 4.89 18.93
N ALA A 301 -5.85 4.88 18.34
CA ALA A 301 -4.62 4.64 19.11
C ALA A 301 -4.35 5.75 20.14
N HIS A 302 -4.80 6.99 19.86
CA HIS A 302 -4.73 8.08 20.82
C HIS A 302 -5.71 7.89 21.99
N GLU A 303 -6.95 7.50 21.71
CA GLU A 303 -8.00 7.25 22.71
C GLU A 303 -7.61 6.13 23.69
N THR A 304 -6.89 5.12 23.23
CA THR A 304 -6.38 4.03 24.10
C THR A 304 -5.16 4.43 24.94
N ASN A 305 -4.80 5.72 25.01
CA ASN A 305 -3.59 6.24 25.68
C ASN A 305 -2.28 5.57 25.22
N SER A 306 -2.29 4.95 24.05
CA SER A 306 -1.14 4.23 23.46
C SER A 306 -0.31 5.13 22.54
N LEU A 307 -0.26 6.44 22.79
CA LEU A 307 0.54 7.39 22.01
C LEU A 307 2.03 7.08 22.15
N ARG A 308 2.55 6.26 21.25
CA ARG A 308 3.95 5.82 21.27
C ARG A 308 4.92 6.80 20.60
N TYR A 309 4.53 8.04 20.25
CA TYR A 309 5.38 9.11 19.69
C TYR A 309 6.49 8.62 18.74
N MET A 310 6.16 7.76 17.77
CA MET A 310 7.14 7.20 16.82
C MET A 310 8.29 6.37 17.46
N LYS A 311 8.22 6.00 18.74
CA LYS A 311 9.12 5.02 19.38
C LYS A 311 9.12 3.71 18.60
N ASP A 312 7.99 3.34 18.01
CA ASP A 312 7.85 2.19 17.13
C ASP A 312 8.71 2.26 15.87
N ILE A 313 9.13 3.44 15.42
CA ILE A 313 10.06 3.60 14.29
C ILE A 313 11.48 3.23 14.71
N LEU A 314 11.89 3.63 15.91
CA LEU A 314 13.18 3.24 16.48
C LEU A 314 13.21 1.76 16.86
N ALA A 315 12.07 1.22 17.29
CA ALA A 315 11.87 -0.20 17.54
C ALA A 315 11.58 -1.03 16.28
N ALA A 316 11.33 -0.40 15.12
CA ALA A 316 10.95 -1.09 13.89
C ALA A 316 11.95 -2.17 13.44
N PRO A 317 13.29 -1.98 13.55
CA PRO A 317 14.24 -3.04 13.27
C PRO A 317 14.08 -4.25 14.20
N ALA A 318 13.73 -4.02 15.47
CA ALA A 318 13.51 -5.09 16.44
C ALA A 318 12.28 -5.94 16.12
N TYR A 319 11.25 -5.35 15.52
CA TYR A 319 10.03 -6.06 15.08
C TYR A 319 10.26 -7.03 13.89
N LEU A 320 11.46 -7.07 13.31
CA LEU A 320 11.85 -8.13 12.36
C LEU A 320 12.17 -9.46 13.06
N PHE A 321 12.42 -9.44 14.36
CA PHE A 321 12.72 -10.63 15.15
C PHE A 321 11.44 -11.28 15.71
N PRO A 322 11.52 -12.55 16.17
CA PRO A 322 10.40 -13.20 16.87
C PRO A 322 9.93 -12.40 18.09
N THR A 323 8.64 -12.50 18.41
CA THR A 323 8.00 -11.83 19.56
C THR A 323 8.74 -12.06 20.87
N ARG A 324 9.28 -13.27 21.07
CA ARG A 324 10.10 -13.60 22.25
C ARG A 324 11.34 -12.72 22.40
N VAL A 325 11.91 -12.22 21.30
CA VAL A 325 13.11 -11.38 21.31
C VAL A 325 12.73 -9.94 21.61
N TRP A 326 11.81 -9.34 20.85
CA TRP A 326 11.51 -7.92 21.04
C TRP A 326 10.61 -7.65 22.24
N GLN A 327 9.63 -8.50 22.52
CA GLN A 327 8.78 -8.35 23.72
C GLN A 327 9.45 -8.97 24.94
N GLY A 328 9.95 -10.21 24.82
CA GLY A 328 10.50 -10.95 25.96
C GLY A 328 11.88 -10.50 26.44
N ILE A 329 12.80 -10.15 25.53
CA ILE A 329 14.17 -9.72 25.90
C ILE A 329 14.28 -8.19 25.92
N LEU A 330 13.71 -7.51 24.91
CA LEU A 330 13.85 -6.06 24.78
C LEU A 330 12.73 -5.27 25.48
N GLY A 331 11.67 -5.93 25.99
CA GLY A 331 10.58 -5.26 26.70
C GLY A 331 9.83 -4.23 25.87
N LEU A 332 9.78 -4.42 24.55
CA LEU A 332 9.04 -3.56 23.63
C LEU A 332 7.61 -4.12 23.51
N ASP A 333 6.56 -3.32 23.72
CA ASP A 333 5.20 -3.72 23.35
C ASP A 333 4.78 -3.08 22.02
N THR A 334 3.73 -3.63 21.40
CA THR A 334 3.16 -3.07 20.16
C THR A 334 1.80 -2.42 20.39
N ALA A 335 1.36 -1.56 19.47
CA ALA A 335 0.05 -0.90 19.54
C ALA A 335 -1.15 -1.86 19.36
N THR A 336 -0.89 -3.15 19.17
CA THR A 336 -1.90 -4.21 19.02
C THR A 336 -2.05 -5.11 20.24
N ASP A 337 -1.27 -4.84 21.31
CA ASP A 337 -1.35 -5.55 22.60
C ASP A 337 -2.08 -4.70 23.65
#